data_AF-A0A4R4S2J7-F1
#
_entry.id   AF-A0A4R4S2J7-F1
#
_cell.length_a   1.000
_cell.length_b   1.000
_cell.length_c   1.000
_cell.angle_alpha   90.00
_cell.angle_beta   90.00
_cell.angle_gamma   90.00
#
_symmetry.space_group_name_H-M   'P 1'
#
loop_
_entity.id
_entity.type
_entity.pdbx_description
1 polymer ?
#
loop_
_entity_poly.entity_id
_entity_poly.type
_entity_poly.pdbx_seq_one_letter_code
_entity_poly.pdbx_strand_id
1 'polypeptide(L)'
;MTQRVDDGRRRLLALVAGAPVLGAAALVALPGCAADPRPKAAPGARSSLDADVKLRWRAVASEQRLLALHAATVAAHPDLDGRLAPLTAHHEEHLTVLGDDGPLPFGSAPDAPEAAAPEVPGEAGAALAAVAEAERAAADACVVACLAASGPRLAAVLASIAASEAGHGVLLG
;
A
#
# COMPACT_ATOMS: atom_id res chain seq x y z
N MET A 1 8.98 -26.41 -31.15
CA MET A 1 8.96 -25.54 -32.33
C MET A 1 8.15 -24.31 -31.98
N THR A 2 8.85 -23.30 -31.47
CA THR A 2 8.34 -22.04 -30.93
C THR A 2 8.05 -21.04 -32.04
N GLN A 3 6.85 -20.46 -32.04
CA GLN A 3 6.57 -19.22 -32.76
C GLN A 3 5.61 -18.40 -31.87
N ARG A 4 6.16 -17.63 -30.91
CA ARG A 4 6.36 -16.16 -31.00
C ARG A 4 5.16 -15.43 -31.59
N VAL A 5 4.26 -15.01 -30.70
CA VAL A 5 3.31 -13.93 -30.95
C VAL A 5 3.98 -12.65 -30.46
N ASP A 6 4.63 -11.94 -31.38
CA ASP A 6 5.08 -10.56 -31.22
C ASP A 6 5.00 -9.91 -32.60
N ASP A 7 3.99 -9.06 -32.82
CA ASP A 7 4.04 -7.92 -33.78
C ASP A 7 2.66 -7.25 -33.90
N GLY A 8 2.21 -6.59 -32.83
CA GLY A 8 0.83 -6.10 -32.80
C GLY A 8 0.57 -4.80 -32.07
N ARG A 9 1.53 -3.87 -31.92
CA ARG A 9 1.24 -2.52 -31.38
C ARG A 9 2.35 -1.50 -31.60
N ARG A 10 2.54 -1.11 -32.87
CA ARG A 10 3.14 0.18 -33.24
C ARG A 10 2.40 0.72 -34.45
N ARG A 11 2.09 2.03 -34.45
CA ARG A 11 1.40 2.86 -35.48
C ARG A 11 -0.04 3.20 -35.07
N LEU A 12 -0.51 4.45 -35.00
CA LEU A 12 -0.04 5.75 -35.48
C LEU A 12 -0.67 6.87 -34.64
N LEU A 13 0.11 7.92 -34.39
CA LEU A 13 -0.39 9.25 -34.05
C LEU A 13 -0.98 9.86 -35.33
N ALA A 14 -2.24 10.31 -35.30
CA ALA A 14 -2.84 11.11 -36.35
C ALA A 14 -3.40 12.40 -35.73
N LEU A 15 -2.70 13.49 -36.03
CA LEU A 15 -3.14 14.87 -35.93
C LEU A 15 -4.38 15.08 -36.81
N VAL A 16 -5.42 15.73 -36.29
CA VAL A 16 -6.36 16.49 -37.13
C VAL A 16 -6.61 17.83 -36.47
N ALA A 17 -6.28 18.87 -37.25
CA ALA A 17 -6.49 20.27 -36.98
C ALA A 17 -7.98 20.65 -37.08
N GLY A 18 -8.40 21.60 -36.26
CA GLY A 18 -9.69 22.29 -36.39
C GLY A 18 -9.65 23.65 -35.69
N ALA A 19 -9.71 24.73 -36.47
CA ALA A 19 -9.97 26.11 -36.06
C ALA A 19 -10.89 26.72 -37.14
N PRO A 20 -11.52 27.92 -36.99
CA PRO A 20 -11.77 28.78 -35.81
C PRO A 20 -13.26 29.24 -35.70
N VAL A 21 -13.69 29.81 -34.56
CA VAL A 21 -14.84 30.75 -34.54
C VAL A 21 -14.54 31.94 -33.60
N LEU A 22 -14.79 33.13 -34.14
CA LEU A 22 -14.61 34.46 -33.59
C LEU A 22 -15.54 34.73 -32.39
N GLY A 23 -14.99 35.34 -31.35
CA GLY A 23 -15.74 35.88 -30.21
C GLY A 23 -14.90 36.92 -29.47
N ALA A 24 -14.86 38.14 -30.03
CA ALA A 24 -14.22 39.28 -29.39
C ALA A 24 -15.12 39.80 -28.26
N ALA A 25 -14.68 39.61 -27.01
CA ALA A 25 -15.14 40.39 -25.87
C ALA A 25 -13.92 41.08 -25.26
N ALA A 26 -13.80 42.38 -25.53
CA ALA A 26 -12.83 43.24 -24.90
C ALA A 26 -13.16 43.38 -23.42
N LEU A 27 -12.30 42.81 -22.55
CA LEU A 27 -12.28 43.11 -21.13
C LEU A 27 -11.10 44.03 -20.85
N VAL A 28 -11.44 45.15 -20.24
CA VAL A 28 -10.60 46.25 -19.79
C VAL A 28 -9.45 45.72 -18.93
N ALA A 29 -8.22 46.04 -19.33
CA ALA A 29 -7.03 45.72 -18.55
C ALA A 29 -6.87 46.72 -17.39
N LEU A 30 -6.95 46.20 -16.16
CA LEU A 30 -6.34 46.83 -14.98
C LEU A 30 -4.95 46.19 -14.81
N PRO A 31 -3.87 46.97 -14.57
CA PRO A 31 -2.56 46.41 -14.26
C PRO A 31 -2.55 45.98 -12.80
N GLY A 32 -3.22 44.86 -12.50
CA GLY A 32 -3.09 44.18 -11.23
C GLY A 32 -1.86 43.28 -11.30
N CYS A 33 -0.76 43.70 -10.69
CA CYS A 33 0.39 42.85 -10.38
C CYS A 33 -0.03 41.75 -9.40
N ALA A 34 -0.75 40.74 -9.88
CA ALA A 34 -0.88 39.48 -9.19
C ALA A 34 0.28 38.61 -9.66
N ALA A 35 1.25 38.38 -8.77
CA ALA A 35 2.19 37.29 -8.97
C ALA A 35 1.37 36.00 -9.00
N ASP A 36 1.13 35.47 -10.19
CA ASP A 36 0.50 34.16 -10.35
C ASP A 36 1.34 33.13 -9.58
N PRO A 37 0.79 32.46 -8.55
CA PRO A 37 1.49 31.35 -7.93
C PRO A 37 1.59 30.26 -8.99
N ARG A 38 2.77 30.17 -9.61
CA ARG A 38 3.10 29.18 -10.62
C ARG A 38 2.70 27.80 -10.07
N PRO A 39 1.76 27.07 -10.69
CA PRO A 39 1.32 25.80 -10.16
C PRO A 39 2.52 24.86 -10.04
N LYS A 40 2.70 24.30 -8.84
CA LYS A 40 3.80 23.37 -8.57
C LYS A 40 3.72 22.22 -9.56
N ALA A 41 4.79 22.00 -10.32
CA ALA A 41 4.85 20.93 -11.31
C ALA A 41 4.47 19.60 -10.65
N ALA A 42 3.62 18.83 -11.32
CA ALA A 42 3.23 17.51 -10.87
C ALA A 42 4.49 16.62 -10.70
N PRO A 43 4.55 15.76 -9.68
CA PRO A 43 5.64 14.80 -9.51
C PRO A 43 5.84 13.98 -10.79
N GLY A 44 7.10 13.75 -11.18
CA GLY A 44 7.44 12.91 -12.34
C GLY A 44 7.38 11.41 -12.02
N ALA A 45 7.47 10.57 -13.06
CA ALA A 45 7.41 9.11 -12.93
C ALA A 45 8.44 8.48 -11.97
N ARG A 46 9.62 9.11 -11.81
CA ARG A 46 10.63 8.66 -10.82
C ARG A 46 10.15 8.87 -9.39
N SER A 47 9.59 10.04 -9.08
CA SER A 47 9.06 10.32 -7.74
C SER A 47 7.84 9.49 -7.36
N SER A 48 7.02 9.06 -8.33
CA SER A 48 5.93 8.12 -8.06
C SER A 48 6.45 6.71 -7.78
N LEU A 49 7.49 6.25 -8.50
CA LEU A 49 8.14 4.97 -8.20
C LEU A 49 8.74 4.98 -6.79
N ASP A 50 9.40 6.08 -6.40
CA ASP A 50 9.94 6.24 -5.04
C ASP A 50 8.83 6.24 -3.97
N ALA A 51 7.62 6.70 -4.30
CA ALA A 51 6.47 6.66 -3.39
C ALA A 51 5.94 5.23 -3.22
N ASP A 52 5.78 4.48 -4.31
CA ASP A 52 5.34 3.08 -4.27
C ASP A 52 6.32 2.17 -3.52
N VAL A 53 7.63 2.41 -3.69
CA VAL A 53 8.67 1.71 -2.91
C VAL A 53 8.51 1.95 -1.41
N LYS A 54 8.17 3.17 -0.99
CA LYS A 54 7.90 3.49 0.43
C LYS A 54 6.60 2.88 0.93
N LEU A 55 5.55 2.84 0.11
CA LEU A 55 4.29 2.19 0.46
C LEU A 55 4.50 0.69 0.70
N ARG A 56 5.20 0.01 -0.21
CA ARG A 56 5.57 -1.40 -0.07
C ARG A 56 6.38 -1.65 1.21
N TRP A 57 7.40 -0.83 1.47
CA TRP A 57 8.21 -0.96 2.68
C TRP A 57 7.38 -0.82 3.97
N ARG A 58 6.42 0.10 4.00
CA ARG A 58 5.51 0.26 5.14
C ARG A 58 4.60 -0.94 5.33
N ALA A 59 4.07 -1.50 4.25
CA ALA A 59 3.27 -2.73 4.29
C ALA A 59 4.09 -3.91 4.85
N VAL A 60 5.31 -4.13 4.34
CA VAL A 60 6.22 -5.15 4.88
C VAL A 60 6.48 -4.96 6.37
N ALA A 61 6.75 -3.72 6.81
CA ALA A 61 6.97 -3.42 8.21
C ALA A 61 5.68 -3.61 9.06
N SER A 62 4.49 -3.46 8.49
CA SER A 62 3.21 -3.71 9.17
C SER A 62 3.01 -5.21 9.41
N GLU A 63 3.17 -6.02 8.37
CA GLU A 63 3.06 -7.49 8.44
C GLU A 63 4.05 -8.09 9.46
N GLN A 64 5.29 -7.60 9.49
CA GLN A 64 6.27 -8.04 10.49
C GLN A 64 5.86 -7.70 11.93
N ARG A 65 5.17 -6.57 12.14
CA ARG A 65 4.66 -6.21 13.48
C ARG A 65 3.50 -7.10 13.90
N LEU A 66 2.63 -7.49 12.97
CA LEU A 66 1.56 -8.46 13.24
C LEU A 66 2.13 -9.83 13.58
N LEU A 67 3.11 -10.32 12.82
CA LEU A 67 3.81 -11.57 13.14
C LEU A 67 4.47 -11.53 14.52
N ALA A 68 5.12 -10.42 14.88
CA ALA A 68 5.71 -10.25 16.21
C ALA A 68 4.64 -10.25 17.31
N LEU A 69 3.50 -9.58 17.08
CA LEU A 69 2.36 -9.59 18.00
C LEU A 69 1.79 -10.99 18.16
N HIS A 70 1.55 -11.73 17.07
CA HIS A 70 1.05 -13.11 17.13
C HIS A 70 1.99 -14.02 17.91
N ALA A 71 3.29 -13.93 17.64
CA ALA A 71 4.31 -14.70 18.36
C ALA A 71 4.32 -14.37 19.87
N ALA A 72 4.24 -13.09 20.22
CA ALA A 72 4.16 -12.66 21.63
C ALA A 72 2.86 -13.14 22.29
N THR A 73 1.73 -13.09 21.59
CA THR A 73 0.44 -13.57 22.08
C THR A 73 0.47 -15.08 22.33
N VAL A 74 1.02 -15.87 21.42
CA VAL A 74 1.17 -17.33 21.61
C VAL A 74 2.13 -17.64 22.75
N ALA A 75 3.23 -16.89 22.88
CA ALA A 75 4.17 -17.08 23.99
C ALA A 75 3.53 -16.80 25.36
N ALA A 76 2.66 -15.79 25.46
CA ALA A 76 1.91 -15.48 26.68
C ALA A 76 0.72 -16.41 26.92
N HIS A 77 0.07 -16.88 25.85
CA HIS A 77 -1.17 -17.66 25.85
C HIS A 77 -1.10 -18.85 24.88
N PRO A 78 -0.41 -19.95 25.23
CA PRO A 78 -0.18 -21.07 24.31
C PRO A 78 -1.45 -21.72 23.76
N ASP A 79 -2.56 -21.68 24.51
CA ASP A 79 -3.86 -22.23 24.09
C ASP A 79 -4.47 -21.48 22.88
N LEU A 80 -3.94 -20.30 22.53
CA LEU A 80 -4.38 -19.52 21.36
C LEU A 80 -3.67 -19.90 20.07
N ASP A 81 -2.62 -20.72 20.12
CA ASP A 81 -1.80 -21.09 18.94
C ASP A 81 -2.67 -21.65 17.80
N GLY A 82 -3.57 -22.59 18.10
CA GLY A 82 -4.44 -23.18 17.09
C GLY A 82 -5.39 -22.18 16.41
N ARG A 83 -5.72 -21.06 17.08
CA ARG A 83 -6.54 -19.98 16.49
C ARG A 83 -5.70 -19.02 15.65
N LEU A 84 -4.48 -18.72 16.08
CA LEU A 84 -3.62 -17.73 15.42
C LEU A 84 -2.78 -18.32 14.28
N ALA A 85 -2.45 -19.61 14.31
CA ALA A 85 -1.57 -20.24 13.32
C ALA A 85 -2.02 -20.04 11.86
N PRO A 86 -3.31 -20.19 11.49
CA PRO A 86 -3.73 -19.93 10.12
C PRO A 86 -3.58 -18.46 9.70
N LEU A 87 -3.75 -17.51 10.63
CA LEU A 87 -3.62 -16.08 10.35
C LEU A 87 -2.14 -15.71 10.20
N THR A 88 -1.28 -16.24 11.08
CA THR A 88 0.18 -16.13 10.97
C THR A 88 0.68 -16.61 9.60
N ALA A 89 0.18 -17.75 9.10
CA ALA A 89 0.55 -18.26 7.78
C ALA A 89 0.16 -17.28 6.64
N HIS A 90 -1.02 -16.64 6.72
CA HIS A 90 -1.42 -15.63 5.74
C HIS A 90 -0.48 -14.41 5.74
N HIS A 91 -0.03 -13.92 6.90
CA HIS A 91 0.94 -12.80 6.97
C HIS A 91 2.30 -13.17 6.36
N GLU A 92 2.75 -14.42 6.54
CA GLU A 92 3.98 -14.91 5.90
C GLU A 92 3.84 -14.95 4.36
N GLU A 93 2.67 -15.35 3.86
CA GLU A 93 2.34 -15.30 2.44
C GLU A 93 2.29 -13.85 1.93
N HIS A 94 1.69 -12.92 2.68
CA HIS A 94 1.68 -11.49 2.34
C HIS A 94 3.09 -10.92 2.24
N LEU A 95 3.98 -11.24 3.20
CA LEU A 95 5.38 -10.83 3.15
C LEU A 95 6.09 -11.34 1.90
N THR A 96 5.84 -12.59 1.53
CA THR A 96 6.40 -13.19 0.32
C THR A 96 5.93 -12.41 -0.91
N VAL A 97 4.61 -12.17 -1.03
CA VAL A 97 4.03 -11.41 -2.15
C VAL A 97 4.58 -9.98 -2.21
N LEU A 98 4.66 -9.28 -1.08
CA LEU A 98 5.18 -7.92 -1.02
C LEU A 98 6.66 -7.84 -1.42
N GLY A 99 7.46 -8.81 -1.00
CA GLY A 99 8.88 -8.90 -1.36
C GLY A 99 9.12 -9.18 -2.84
N ASP A 100 8.29 -10.06 -3.43
CA ASP A 100 8.41 -10.44 -4.84
C ASP A 100 7.86 -9.38 -5.80
N ASP A 101 6.89 -8.56 -5.36
CA ASP A 101 6.18 -7.59 -6.22
C ASP A 101 7.01 -6.34 -6.56
N GLY A 102 8.18 -6.15 -5.95
CA GLY A 102 9.15 -5.15 -6.40
C GLY A 102 10.14 -4.66 -5.34
N PRO A 103 10.92 -3.60 -5.66
CA PRO A 103 12.03 -3.19 -4.81
C PRO A 103 11.59 -2.63 -3.45
N LEU A 104 12.46 -2.83 -2.46
CA LEU A 104 12.41 -2.25 -1.12
C LEU A 104 13.60 -1.29 -0.92
N PRO A 105 13.42 -0.14 -0.23
CA PRO A 105 14.42 0.93 -0.15
C PRO A 105 15.67 0.55 0.65
N PHE A 106 15.59 -0.43 1.55
CA PHE A 106 16.69 -0.87 2.42
C PHE A 106 17.03 -2.36 2.24
N GLY A 107 16.58 -3.00 1.15
CA GLY A 107 16.61 -4.46 1.01
C GLY A 107 15.48 -5.15 1.78
N SER A 108 15.51 -6.49 1.83
CA SER A 108 14.45 -7.31 2.43
C SER A 108 14.43 -7.29 3.96
N ALA A 109 15.51 -6.85 4.59
CA ALA A 109 15.57 -6.64 6.02
C ALA A 109 15.35 -5.14 6.28
N PRO A 110 14.23 -4.73 6.89
CA PRO A 110 14.19 -3.39 7.43
C PRO A 110 15.21 -3.35 8.58
N ASP A 111 16.25 -2.54 8.44
CA ASP A 111 16.93 -1.92 9.59
C ASP A 111 15.93 -0.96 10.27
N ALA A 112 14.80 -1.49 10.70
CA ALA A 112 13.88 -0.79 11.56
C ALA A 112 14.56 -0.71 12.95
N PRO A 113 14.48 0.43 13.64
CA PRO A 113 14.88 0.49 15.04
C PRO A 113 14.17 -0.65 15.76
N GLU A 114 14.92 -1.40 16.58
CA GLU A 114 14.44 -2.55 17.36
C GLU A 114 13.11 -2.17 18.00
N ALA A 115 12.02 -2.66 17.39
CA ALA A 115 10.69 -2.30 17.82
C ALA A 115 10.53 -2.89 19.22
N ALA A 116 10.06 -2.06 20.16
CA ALA A 116 9.73 -2.54 21.49
C ALA A 116 8.82 -3.78 21.36
N ALA A 117 9.09 -4.79 22.18
CA ALA A 117 8.30 -6.01 22.18
C ALA A 117 6.80 -5.66 22.35
N PRO A 118 5.90 -6.32 21.61
CA PRO A 118 4.47 -6.05 21.74
C PRO A 118 4.01 -6.33 23.17
N GLU A 119 3.28 -5.38 23.76
CA GLU A 119 2.64 -5.59 25.05
C GLU A 119 1.40 -6.47 24.86
N VAL A 120 1.37 -7.62 25.54
CA VAL A 120 0.26 -8.57 25.47
C VAL A 120 -0.54 -8.53 26.78
N PRO A 121 -1.86 -8.28 26.73
CA PRO A 121 -2.73 -8.38 27.90
C PRO A 121 -2.64 -9.73 28.60
N GLY A 122 -2.71 -9.73 29.94
CA GLY A 122 -2.60 -10.95 30.76
C GLY A 122 -3.79 -11.90 30.70
N GLU A 123 -4.93 -11.45 30.16
CA GLU A 123 -6.13 -12.28 29.96
C GLU A 123 -6.24 -12.70 28.49
N ALA A 124 -6.44 -13.99 28.21
CA ALA A 124 -6.43 -14.53 26.85
C ALA A 124 -7.47 -13.86 25.91
N GLY A 125 -8.68 -13.58 26.43
CA GLY A 125 -9.70 -12.88 25.66
C GLY A 125 -9.33 -11.43 25.35
N ALA A 126 -8.67 -10.73 26.28
CA ALA A 126 -8.18 -9.38 26.05
C ALA A 126 -7.00 -9.36 25.08
N ALA A 127 -6.13 -10.39 25.12
CA ALA A 127 -5.06 -10.55 24.16
C ALA A 127 -5.60 -10.75 22.74
N LEU A 128 -6.59 -11.63 22.55
CA LEU A 128 -7.26 -11.79 21.25
C LEU A 128 -7.93 -10.51 20.76
N ALA A 129 -8.60 -9.77 21.65
CA ALA A 129 -9.21 -8.50 21.28
C ALA A 129 -8.17 -7.47 20.81
N ALA A 130 -6.98 -7.45 21.44
CA ALA A 130 -5.87 -6.61 21.03
C ALA A 130 -5.32 -7.04 19.65
N VAL A 131 -5.20 -8.33 19.37
CA VAL A 131 -4.83 -8.83 18.03
C VAL A 131 -5.90 -8.43 17.00
N ALA A 132 -7.17 -8.65 17.29
CA ALA A 132 -8.27 -8.30 16.39
C ALA A 132 -8.29 -6.79 16.04
N GLU A 133 -7.94 -5.93 16.99
CA GLU A 133 -7.82 -4.50 16.76
C GLU A 133 -6.60 -4.14 15.90
N ALA A 134 -5.46 -4.81 16.14
CA ALA A 134 -4.27 -4.63 15.31
C ALA A 134 -4.54 -5.02 13.85
N GLU A 135 -5.25 -6.12 13.61
CA GLU A 135 -5.67 -6.58 12.28
C GLU A 135 -6.57 -5.55 11.57
N ARG A 136 -7.56 -5.00 12.28
CA ARG A 136 -8.41 -3.94 11.73
C ARG A 136 -7.62 -2.68 11.38
N ALA A 137 -6.71 -2.26 12.27
CA ALA A 137 -5.88 -1.09 12.04
C ALA A 137 -4.92 -1.28 10.85
N ALA A 138 -4.38 -2.49 10.67
CA ALA A 138 -3.57 -2.84 9.51
C ALA A 138 -4.39 -2.82 8.22
N ALA A 139 -5.61 -3.38 8.25
CA ALA A 139 -6.52 -3.36 7.11
C ALA A 139 -6.82 -1.92 6.65
N ASP A 140 -7.15 -1.04 7.60
CA ASP A 140 -7.40 0.38 7.33
C ASP A 140 -6.16 1.08 6.74
N ALA A 141 -4.97 0.78 7.26
CA ALA A 141 -3.72 1.31 6.73
C ALA A 141 -3.45 0.81 5.30
N CYS A 142 -3.74 -0.45 5.00
CA CYS A 142 -3.63 -1.04 3.67
C CYS A 142 -4.65 -0.43 2.68
N VAL A 143 -5.88 -0.12 3.11
CA VAL A 143 -6.85 0.63 2.29
C VAL A 143 -6.29 2.00 1.92
N VAL A 144 -5.76 2.75 2.89
CA VAL A 144 -5.16 4.07 2.64
C VAL A 144 -3.96 3.96 1.69
N ALA A 145 -3.10 2.96 1.90
CA ALA A 145 -1.93 2.72 1.06
C ALA A 145 -2.33 2.33 -0.38
N CYS A 146 -3.35 1.50 -0.55
CA CYS A 146 -3.90 1.12 -1.85
C CYS A 146 -4.35 2.36 -2.64
N LEU A 147 -5.08 3.28 -1.99
CA LEU A 147 -5.56 4.51 -2.62
C LEU A 147 -4.42 5.48 -2.97
N ALA A 148 -3.29 5.39 -2.28
CA ALA A 148 -2.11 6.23 -2.51
C ALA A 148 -1.14 5.65 -3.56
N ALA A 149 -1.26 4.36 -3.90
CA ALA A 149 -0.36 3.68 -4.83
C ALA A 149 -0.54 4.21 -6.25
N SER A 150 0.58 4.49 -6.93
CA SER A 150 0.60 4.92 -8.32
C SER A 150 0.55 3.73 -9.29
N GLY A 151 1.17 2.62 -8.92
CA GLY A 151 1.20 1.38 -9.69
C GLY A 151 -0.05 0.51 -9.46
N PRO A 152 -0.76 0.08 -10.52
CA PRO A 152 -2.00 -0.69 -10.37
C PRO A 152 -1.77 -2.07 -9.73
N ARG A 153 -0.59 -2.66 -9.93
CA ARG A 153 -0.24 -3.95 -9.34
C ARG A 153 -0.10 -3.86 -7.82
N LEU A 154 0.65 -2.86 -7.33
CA LEU A 154 0.81 -2.62 -5.90
C LEU A 154 -0.53 -2.27 -5.23
N ALA A 155 -1.34 -1.43 -5.88
CA ALA A 155 -2.68 -1.12 -5.41
C ALA A 155 -3.53 -2.39 -5.22
N ALA A 156 -3.52 -3.30 -6.20
CA ALA A 156 -4.27 -4.56 -6.10
C ALA A 156 -3.76 -5.47 -4.98
N VAL A 157 -2.44 -5.57 -4.79
CA VAL A 157 -1.85 -6.34 -3.67
C VAL A 157 -2.29 -5.77 -2.33
N LEU A 158 -2.16 -4.46 -2.13
CA LEU A 158 -2.55 -3.79 -0.88
C LEU A 158 -4.06 -3.91 -0.60
N ALA A 159 -4.90 -3.85 -1.63
CA ALA A 159 -6.34 -4.08 -1.47
C ALA A 159 -6.66 -5.52 -1.04
N SER A 160 -5.94 -6.51 -1.59
CA SER A 160 -6.11 -7.91 -1.22
C SER A 160 -5.69 -8.18 0.22
N ILE A 161 -4.57 -7.59 0.65
CA ILE A 161 -4.09 -7.67 2.03
C ILE A 161 -5.11 -7.04 2.98
N ALA A 162 -5.57 -5.82 2.68
CA ALA A 162 -6.59 -5.14 3.47
C ALA A 162 -7.86 -5.99 3.66
N ALA A 163 -8.31 -6.67 2.59
CA ALA A 163 -9.48 -7.54 2.66
C ALA A 163 -9.25 -8.77 3.55
N SER A 164 -8.04 -9.36 3.51
CA SER A 164 -7.66 -10.48 4.36
C SER A 164 -7.60 -10.08 5.84
N GLU A 165 -6.87 -9.01 6.16
CA GLU A 165 -6.71 -8.48 7.53
C GLU A 165 -8.06 -8.06 8.14
N ALA A 166 -8.94 -7.42 7.35
CA ALA A 166 -10.30 -7.12 7.79
C ALA A 166 -11.09 -8.39 8.14
N GLY A 167 -10.91 -9.46 7.36
CA GLY A 167 -11.48 -10.78 7.64
C GLY A 167 -10.94 -11.40 8.93
N HIS A 168 -9.63 -11.28 9.18
CA HIS A 168 -9.00 -11.75 10.43
C HIS A 168 -9.56 -11.02 11.64
N GLY A 169 -9.67 -9.69 11.56
CA GLY A 169 -10.27 -8.86 12.61
C GLY A 169 -11.72 -9.24 12.96
N VAL A 170 -12.49 -9.77 12.00
CA VAL A 170 -13.85 -10.30 12.22
C VAL A 170 -13.85 -11.71 12.81
N LEU A 171 -12.89 -12.56 12.44
CA LEU A 171 -12.78 -13.93 12.97
C LEU A 171 -12.27 -13.97 14.41
N LEU A 172 -11.51 -12.95 14.82
CA LEU A 172 -10.94 -12.83 16.16
C LEU A 172 -11.84 -12.08 17.16
N GLY A 173 -12.66 -11.14 16.68
CA GLY A 173 -13.62 -10.36 17.48
C GLY A 173 -14.92 -11.10 17.79
#